data_AF-A0A7T8HM35-F1
#
_entry.id   AF-A0A7T8HM35-F1
#
_cell.length_a   1.000
_cell.length_b   1.000
_cell.length_c   1.000
_cell.angle_alpha   90.00
_cell.angle_beta   90.00
_cell.angle_gamma   90.00
#
_symmetry.space_group_name_H-M   'P 1'
#
loop_
_entity.id
_entity.type
_entity.pdbx_description
1 polymer ?
#
loop_
_entity_poly.entity_id
_entity_poly.type
_entity_poly.pdbx_seq_one_letter_code
_entity_poly.pdbx_strand_id
1 'polypeptide(L)'
;MAEDESTYIKLPVEDRCIHKLWKARLHGYEEALRLFGGLNPDDDKWKKFHGIIKKFVIDINVVAQEKGLMATLAYAENCDSAGRNAPDIVEGLVSKCVGAPKAKTKDLAGQICLMFCEIEAHERVIEELLKGLTQKNPKTVAGCVTIISTCLRAFGTKLIKVSPLLKACIPLLDHRDKGIREECKKLIIESYRWVGEVMKTQLSGLKPVQLTELETEFEKLEGKARPERFIRSQQAAAGEHSAEDGGEGGEGGSGGPEEEEEESVDPYDLIEPADILSKIPKNFFELVEEKKWQLRKEALDALLPLSQTPKILPGDFNEIIRVLKKFMTKETNVMLVALAAQCIGGIAKGLRSAFKQGASILLPSALKSSRKRKS
;
A
#
# COMPACT_ATOMS: atom_id res chain seq x y z
N MET A 1 21.63 51.28 -10.24
CA MET A 1 20.28 51.65 -9.76
C MET A 1 19.75 50.45 -9.01
N ALA A 2 19.60 50.53 -7.69
CA ALA A 2 18.88 49.50 -6.95
C ALA A 2 17.42 49.61 -7.40
N GLU A 3 16.94 48.64 -8.17
CA GLU A 3 15.50 48.48 -8.41
C GLU A 3 14.83 48.45 -7.03
N ASP A 4 13.86 49.34 -6.83
CA ASP A 4 13.09 49.45 -5.60
C ASP A 4 12.67 48.03 -5.15
N GLU A 5 13.15 47.61 -3.97
CA GLU A 5 13.06 46.25 -3.43
C GLU A 5 11.61 45.76 -3.26
N SER A 6 10.60 46.56 -3.63
CA SER A 6 9.17 46.27 -3.51
C SER A 6 8.40 46.27 -4.84
N THR A 7 9.06 46.45 -5.98
CA THR A 7 8.40 46.48 -7.31
C THR A 7 7.64 45.18 -7.64
N TYR A 8 8.12 44.04 -7.14
CA TYR A 8 7.47 42.74 -7.34
C TYR A 8 6.08 42.64 -6.72
N ILE A 9 5.71 43.51 -5.77
CA ILE A 9 4.40 43.48 -5.11
C ILE A 9 3.26 43.74 -6.10
N LYS A 10 3.56 44.45 -7.21
CA LYS A 10 2.60 44.74 -8.28
C LYS A 10 2.36 43.55 -9.22
N LEU A 11 3.20 42.51 -9.15
CA LEU A 11 3.05 41.33 -9.99
C LEU A 11 1.89 40.43 -9.49
N PRO A 12 1.24 39.67 -10.39
CA PRO A 12 0.34 38.60 -9.99
C PRO A 12 0.96 37.63 -8.97
N VAL A 13 0.13 36.99 -8.14
CA VAL A 13 0.61 36.08 -7.06
C VAL A 13 1.46 34.95 -7.65
N GLU A 14 0.97 34.31 -8.71
CA GLU A 14 1.61 33.22 -9.43
C GLU A 14 3.00 33.58 -9.96
N ASP A 15 3.17 34.81 -10.45
CA ASP A 15 4.45 35.30 -10.98
C ASP A 15 5.44 35.60 -9.86
N ARG A 16 4.96 36.13 -8.72
CA ARG A 16 5.79 36.34 -7.53
C ARG A 16 6.33 35.00 -7.00
N CYS A 17 5.52 33.96 -6.98
CA CYS A 17 5.91 32.62 -6.50
C CYS A 17 7.07 31.99 -7.28
N ILE A 18 7.30 32.39 -8.53
CA ILE A 18 8.39 31.86 -9.37
C ILE A 18 9.47 32.90 -9.67
N HIS A 19 9.44 34.04 -8.98
CA HIS A 19 10.34 35.15 -9.22
C HIS A 19 11.79 34.80 -8.84
N LYS A 20 12.76 35.44 -9.52
CA LYS A 20 14.20 35.22 -9.27
C LYS A 20 14.60 35.62 -7.83
N LEU A 21 14.07 36.72 -7.33
CA LEU A 21 14.29 37.20 -5.95
C LEU A 21 13.52 36.36 -4.93
N TRP A 22 14.22 35.78 -3.95
CA TRP A 22 13.60 34.93 -2.92
C TRP A 22 12.62 35.69 -2.01
N LYS A 23 12.85 36.98 -1.73
CA LYS A 23 11.91 37.83 -0.97
C LYS A 23 10.58 37.96 -1.71
N ALA A 24 10.61 38.08 -3.04
CA ALA A 24 9.40 38.10 -3.87
C ALA A 24 8.67 36.76 -3.85
N ARG A 25 9.39 35.62 -3.89
CA ARG A 25 8.80 34.29 -3.75
C ARG A 25 8.17 34.07 -2.39
N LEU A 26 8.87 34.44 -1.31
CA LEU A 26 8.34 34.40 0.05
C LEU A 26 7.02 35.18 0.13
N HIS A 27 7.01 36.43 -0.32
CA HIS A 27 5.79 37.24 -0.37
C HIS A 27 4.70 36.59 -1.25
N GLY A 28 5.08 36.00 -2.38
CA GLY A 28 4.17 35.24 -3.25
C GLY A 28 3.52 34.07 -2.51
N TYR A 29 4.29 33.29 -1.77
CA TYR A 29 3.78 32.15 -0.99
C TYR A 29 2.89 32.58 0.18
N GLU A 30 3.20 33.70 0.85
CA GLU A 30 2.33 34.26 1.88
C GLU A 30 0.96 34.67 1.33
N GLU A 31 0.96 35.30 0.16
CA GLU A 31 -0.28 35.72 -0.49
C GLU A 31 -1.04 34.55 -1.12
N ALA A 32 -0.33 33.57 -1.69
CA ALA A 32 -0.92 32.32 -2.17
C ALA A 32 -1.60 31.56 -1.03
N LEU A 33 -0.95 31.46 0.14
CA LEU A 33 -1.54 30.82 1.32
C LEU A 33 -2.86 31.49 1.74
N ARG A 34 -2.92 32.83 1.76
CA ARG A 34 -4.16 33.56 2.06
C ARG A 34 -5.22 33.34 0.99
N LEU A 35 -4.82 33.41 -0.28
CA LEU A 35 -5.71 33.21 -1.41
C LEU A 35 -6.35 31.82 -1.35
N PHE A 36 -5.56 30.77 -1.14
CA PHE A 36 -6.03 29.39 -1.13
C PHE A 36 -7.08 29.11 -0.04
N GLY A 37 -6.97 29.75 1.12
CA GLY A 37 -7.95 29.61 2.20
C GLY A 37 -9.29 30.31 1.94
N GLY A 38 -9.38 31.16 0.91
CA GLY A 38 -10.59 31.90 0.56
C GLY A 38 -11.15 31.61 -0.83
N LEU A 39 -10.54 30.69 -1.59
CA LEU A 39 -11.02 30.29 -2.91
C LEU A 39 -12.04 29.15 -2.79
N ASN A 40 -13.05 29.18 -3.67
CA ASN A 40 -13.93 28.03 -3.87
C ASN A 40 -13.12 26.85 -4.42
N PRO A 41 -13.43 25.60 -4.03
CA PRO A 41 -12.61 24.44 -4.43
C PRO A 41 -12.48 24.18 -5.94
N ASP A 42 -13.44 24.64 -6.73
CA ASP A 42 -13.52 24.48 -8.18
C ASP A 42 -13.18 25.76 -8.98
N ASP A 43 -12.72 26.84 -8.32
CA ASP A 43 -12.40 28.12 -8.97
C ASP A 43 -11.29 27.98 -10.03
N ASP A 44 -11.51 28.52 -11.22
CA ASP A 44 -10.55 28.50 -12.33
C ASP A 44 -9.16 29.09 -11.99
N LYS A 45 -9.07 29.94 -10.97
CA LYS A 45 -7.79 30.50 -10.49
C LYS A 45 -6.81 29.43 -10.05
N TRP A 46 -7.27 28.26 -9.60
CA TRP A 46 -6.39 27.13 -9.24
C TRP A 46 -5.48 26.70 -10.40
N LYS A 47 -5.96 26.83 -11.65
CA LYS A 47 -5.21 26.45 -12.87
C LYS A 47 -3.88 27.19 -12.99
N LYS A 48 -3.80 28.42 -12.47
CA LYS A 48 -2.57 29.24 -12.46
C LYS A 48 -1.47 28.65 -11.58
N PHE A 49 -1.85 27.84 -10.59
CA PHE A 49 -0.92 27.28 -9.59
C PHE A 49 -0.50 25.84 -9.89
N HIS A 50 -1.31 25.05 -10.61
CA HIS A 50 -1.01 23.63 -10.90
C HIS A 50 0.41 23.40 -11.44
N GLY A 51 0.86 24.21 -12.41
CA GLY A 51 2.18 24.07 -13.02
C GLY A 51 3.35 24.58 -12.18
N ILE A 52 3.09 25.34 -11.11
CA ILE A 52 4.13 26.02 -10.32
C ILE A 52 4.19 25.55 -8.87
N ILE A 53 3.16 24.88 -8.35
CA ILE A 53 3.09 24.46 -6.94
C ILE A 53 4.28 23.59 -6.52
N LYS A 54 4.79 22.74 -7.43
CA LYS A 54 6.00 21.95 -7.17
C LYS A 54 7.24 22.79 -6.87
N LYS A 55 7.31 24.03 -7.38
CA LYS A 55 8.41 24.96 -7.11
C LYS A 55 8.42 25.45 -5.66
N PHE A 56 7.25 25.43 -5.00
CA PHE A 56 7.09 25.92 -3.64
C PHE A 56 7.83 25.00 -2.67
N VAL A 57 7.69 23.68 -2.87
CA VAL A 57 8.30 22.67 -2.00
C VAL A 57 9.80 22.49 -2.25
N ILE A 58 10.31 22.86 -3.42
CA ILE A 58 11.74 22.75 -3.77
C ILE A 58 12.50 24.07 -3.70
N ASP A 59 11.93 25.12 -3.11
CA ASP A 59 12.58 26.42 -3.02
C ASP A 59 13.96 26.30 -2.35
N ILE A 60 14.95 26.95 -2.95
CA ILE A 60 16.34 26.92 -2.49
C ILE A 60 16.49 27.70 -1.17
N ASN A 61 15.69 28.74 -0.97
CA ASN A 61 15.71 29.50 0.27
C ASN A 61 14.79 28.83 1.30
N VAL A 62 15.36 28.38 2.43
CA VAL A 62 14.63 27.61 3.45
C VAL A 62 13.44 28.38 4.06
N VAL A 63 13.54 29.71 4.21
CA VAL A 63 12.45 30.52 4.77
C VAL A 63 11.29 30.59 3.77
N ALA A 64 11.60 30.84 2.50
CA ALA A 64 10.61 30.80 1.43
C ALA A 64 10.01 29.40 1.27
N GLN A 65 10.83 28.34 1.33
CA GLN A 65 10.40 26.95 1.23
C GLN A 65 9.41 26.57 2.34
N GLU A 66 9.68 26.92 3.60
CA GLU A 66 8.75 26.65 4.71
C GLU A 66 7.39 27.31 4.48
N LYS A 67 7.38 28.54 3.95
CA LYS A 67 6.14 29.21 3.60
C LYS A 67 5.46 28.57 2.39
N GLY A 68 6.24 28.18 1.38
CA GLY A 68 5.77 27.44 0.22
C GLY A 68 5.11 26.10 0.59
N LEU A 69 5.65 25.40 1.58
CA LEU A 69 5.05 24.17 2.13
C LEU A 69 3.70 24.45 2.79
N MET A 70 3.58 25.52 3.60
CA MET A 70 2.29 25.92 4.17
C MET A 70 1.26 26.24 3.08
N ALA A 71 1.64 26.97 2.05
CA ALA A 71 0.77 27.24 0.91
C ALA A 71 0.42 25.96 0.13
N THR A 72 1.35 25.01 0.02
CA THR A 72 1.10 23.71 -0.63
C THR A 72 0.11 22.86 0.17
N LEU A 73 0.17 22.91 1.50
CA LEU A 73 -0.81 22.26 2.36
C LEU A 73 -2.21 22.87 2.17
N ALA A 74 -2.32 24.19 2.22
CA ALA A 74 -3.59 24.88 1.96
C ALA A 74 -4.14 24.61 0.55
N TYR A 75 -3.26 24.47 -0.44
CA TYR A 75 -3.65 24.04 -1.79
C TYR A 75 -4.24 22.63 -1.80
N ALA A 76 -3.60 21.67 -1.10
CA ALA A 76 -4.11 20.30 -0.99
C ALA A 76 -5.43 20.23 -0.20
N GLU A 77 -5.60 21.09 0.79
CA GLU A 77 -6.83 21.18 1.59
C GLU A 77 -8.01 21.77 0.79
N ASN A 78 -7.77 22.79 -0.03
CA ASN A 78 -8.86 23.61 -0.56
C ASN A 78 -9.15 23.41 -2.05
N CYS A 79 -8.27 22.79 -2.84
CA CYS A 79 -8.47 22.63 -4.28
C CYS A 79 -8.91 21.20 -4.66
N ASP A 80 -10.07 21.05 -5.29
CA ASP A 80 -10.63 19.73 -5.67
C ASP A 80 -9.73 18.97 -6.65
N SER A 81 -9.05 19.69 -7.55
CA SER A 81 -8.14 19.11 -8.52
C SER A 81 -6.70 18.93 -8.01
N ALA A 82 -6.43 19.23 -6.73
CA ALA A 82 -5.08 19.18 -6.17
C ALA A 82 -4.42 17.80 -6.35
N GLY A 83 -5.18 16.72 -6.17
CA GLY A 83 -4.70 15.34 -6.25
C GLY A 83 -4.07 14.96 -7.59
N ARG A 84 -4.33 15.71 -8.67
CA ARG A 84 -3.67 15.53 -9.98
C ARG A 84 -2.18 15.90 -9.96
N ASN A 85 -1.78 16.77 -9.03
CA ASN A 85 -0.42 17.27 -8.90
C ASN A 85 0.37 16.57 -7.79
N ALA A 86 -0.25 15.59 -7.11
CA ALA A 86 0.38 14.85 -6.02
C ALA A 86 1.74 14.23 -6.41
N PRO A 87 1.92 13.60 -7.60
CA PRO A 87 3.21 13.00 -7.96
C PRO A 87 4.36 14.02 -7.96
N ASP A 88 4.20 15.12 -8.71
CA ASP A 88 5.20 16.19 -8.82
C ASP A 88 5.52 16.85 -7.46
N ILE A 89 4.50 17.02 -6.61
CA ILE A 89 4.68 17.61 -5.28
C ILE A 89 5.44 16.64 -4.37
N VAL A 90 5.02 15.38 -4.30
CA VAL A 90 5.64 14.37 -3.43
C VAL A 90 7.08 14.07 -3.86
N GLU A 91 7.38 14.01 -5.17
CA GLU A 91 8.74 13.95 -5.68
C GLU A 91 9.59 15.13 -5.16
N GLY A 92 9.04 16.35 -5.21
CA GLY A 92 9.65 17.55 -4.64
C GLY A 92 9.91 17.44 -3.14
N LEU A 93 8.93 16.94 -2.37
CA LEU A 93 9.06 16.71 -0.93
C LEU A 93 10.16 15.70 -0.62
N VAL A 94 10.20 14.56 -1.32
CA VAL A 94 11.22 13.52 -1.16
C VAL A 94 12.61 14.10 -1.42
N SER A 95 12.76 14.89 -2.48
CA SER A 95 14.05 15.44 -2.89
C SER A 95 14.60 16.52 -1.94
N LYS A 96 13.73 17.33 -1.31
CA LYS A 96 14.14 18.54 -0.56
C LYS A 96 13.67 18.63 0.88
N CYS A 97 12.57 17.99 1.26
CA CYS A 97 11.90 18.25 2.54
C CYS A 97 11.96 17.07 3.52
N VAL A 98 11.76 15.84 3.04
CA VAL A 98 11.65 14.64 3.88
C VAL A 98 12.94 14.38 4.67
N GLY A 99 14.10 14.58 4.04
CA GLY A 99 15.42 14.45 4.67
C GLY A 99 15.96 15.74 5.30
N ALA A 100 15.16 16.80 5.42
CA ALA A 100 15.62 18.11 5.86
C ALA A 100 16.05 18.12 7.34
N PRO A 101 17.03 18.96 7.73
CA PRO A 101 17.48 19.03 9.12
C PRO A 101 16.43 19.63 10.06
N LYS A 102 15.57 20.53 9.57
CA LYS A 102 14.54 21.20 10.36
C LYS A 102 13.32 20.29 10.57
N ALA A 103 12.90 20.14 11.82
CA ALA A 103 11.72 19.35 12.18
C ALA A 103 10.46 19.84 11.46
N LYS A 104 10.15 21.13 11.58
CA LYS A 104 8.99 21.77 10.93
C LYS A 104 8.87 21.50 9.43
N THR A 105 9.99 21.50 8.69
CA THR A 105 9.98 21.20 7.25
C THR A 105 9.56 19.75 6.97
N LYS A 106 10.05 18.81 7.79
CA LYS A 106 9.67 17.39 7.69
C LYS A 106 8.21 17.17 8.11
N ASP A 107 7.77 17.85 9.17
CA ASP A 107 6.40 17.74 9.69
C ASP A 107 5.40 18.23 8.63
N LEU A 108 5.66 19.38 8.00
CA LEU A 108 4.86 19.88 6.88
C LEU A 108 4.86 18.91 5.69
N ALA A 109 6.02 18.32 5.34
CA ALA A 109 6.08 17.33 4.27
C ALA A 109 5.19 16.10 4.56
N GLY A 110 5.22 15.60 5.79
CA GLY A 110 4.35 14.51 6.23
C GLY A 110 2.86 14.89 6.19
N GLN A 111 2.52 16.08 6.67
CA GLN A 111 1.14 16.59 6.65
C GLN A 111 0.60 16.73 5.22
N ILE A 112 1.41 17.25 4.29
CA ILE A 112 1.02 17.35 2.87
C ILE A 112 0.75 15.96 2.29
N CYS A 113 1.60 14.97 2.55
CA CYS A 113 1.37 13.59 2.09
C CYS A 113 0.07 13.02 2.67
N LEU A 114 -0.19 13.20 3.96
CA LEU A 114 -1.44 12.76 4.60
C LEU A 114 -2.66 13.44 3.99
N MET A 115 -2.59 14.75 3.76
CA MET A 115 -3.68 15.50 3.13
C MET A 115 -3.96 14.98 1.71
N PHE A 116 -2.93 14.68 0.92
CA PHE A 116 -3.12 14.05 -0.38
C PHE A 116 -3.78 12.67 -0.29
N CYS A 117 -3.47 11.88 0.73
CA CYS A 117 -4.18 10.62 0.99
C CYS A 117 -5.66 10.85 1.34
N GLU A 118 -5.98 11.85 2.15
CA GLU A 118 -7.36 12.22 2.54
C GLU A 118 -8.23 12.64 1.34
N ILE A 119 -7.63 13.29 0.33
CA ILE A 119 -8.29 13.63 -0.94
C ILE A 119 -8.13 12.53 -2.01
N GLU A 120 -7.99 11.28 -1.57
CA GLU A 120 -8.00 10.08 -2.43
C GLU A 120 -6.84 9.98 -3.43
N ALA A 121 -5.75 10.72 -3.23
CA ALA A 121 -4.53 10.60 -4.03
C ALA A 121 -3.50 9.62 -3.41
N HIS A 122 -3.92 8.77 -2.47
CA HIS A 122 -3.06 7.86 -1.69
C HIS A 122 -2.18 6.94 -2.55
N GLU A 123 -2.71 6.34 -3.64
CA GLU A 123 -1.89 5.48 -4.50
C GLU A 123 -0.69 6.23 -5.10
N ARG A 124 -0.91 7.47 -5.58
CA ARG A 124 0.14 8.33 -6.14
C ARG A 124 1.17 8.74 -5.08
N VAL A 125 0.71 9.06 -3.88
CA VAL A 125 1.58 9.42 -2.75
C VAL A 125 2.49 8.26 -2.38
N ILE A 126 1.93 7.05 -2.20
CA ILE A 126 2.71 5.87 -1.82
C ILE A 126 3.70 5.48 -2.93
N GLU A 127 3.30 5.56 -4.20
CA GLU A 127 4.21 5.28 -5.33
C GLU A 127 5.46 6.17 -5.30
N GLU A 128 5.29 7.49 -5.13
CA GLU A 128 6.41 8.43 -5.08
C GLU A 128 7.27 8.27 -3.81
N LEU A 129 6.65 8.00 -2.66
CA LEU A 129 7.40 7.71 -1.43
C LEU A 129 8.24 6.43 -1.56
N LEU A 130 7.71 5.40 -2.23
CA LEU A 130 8.44 4.16 -2.52
C LEU A 130 9.65 4.40 -3.43
N LYS A 131 9.54 5.28 -4.44
CA LYS A 131 10.70 5.74 -5.23
C LYS A 131 11.75 6.44 -4.35
N GLY A 132 11.32 7.10 -3.28
CA GLY A 132 12.19 7.72 -2.28
C GLY A 132 13.08 6.75 -1.50
N LEU A 133 12.73 5.45 -1.43
CA LEU A 133 13.51 4.46 -0.69
C LEU A 133 14.86 4.13 -1.36
N THR A 134 15.04 4.48 -2.63
CA THR A 134 16.31 4.28 -3.37
C THR A 134 17.22 5.52 -3.33
N GLN A 135 16.87 6.55 -2.57
CA GLN A 135 17.66 7.77 -2.49
C GLN A 135 19.00 7.57 -1.79
N LYS A 136 20.01 8.33 -2.21
CA LYS A 136 21.37 8.23 -1.63
C LYS A 136 21.45 8.74 -0.19
N ASN A 137 20.59 9.70 0.17
CA ASN A 137 20.56 10.30 1.49
C ASN A 137 19.78 9.40 2.48
N PRO A 138 20.44 8.82 3.50
CA PRO A 138 19.76 7.91 4.42
C PRO A 138 18.60 8.56 5.19
N LYS A 139 18.68 9.87 5.48
CA LYS A 139 17.60 10.60 6.15
C LYS A 139 16.35 10.71 5.29
N THR A 140 16.53 10.84 3.98
CA THR A 140 15.41 10.86 3.02
C THR A 140 14.74 9.49 2.98
N VAL A 141 15.52 8.41 2.84
CA VAL A 141 14.99 7.04 2.84
C VAL A 141 14.22 6.74 4.12
N ALA A 142 14.84 6.98 5.29
CA ALA A 142 14.20 6.78 6.59
C ALA A 142 12.91 7.61 6.72
N GLY A 143 12.95 8.90 6.34
CA GLY A 143 11.77 9.76 6.39
C GLY A 143 10.65 9.32 5.44
N CYS A 144 10.96 8.75 4.28
CA CYS A 144 9.94 8.19 3.39
C CYS A 144 9.25 6.99 4.04
N VAL A 145 10.02 6.08 4.65
CA VAL A 145 9.47 4.92 5.39
C VAL A 145 8.60 5.39 6.56
N THR A 146 9.03 6.42 7.31
CA THR A 146 8.24 7.00 8.39
C THR A 146 6.90 7.56 7.86
N ILE A 147 6.90 8.33 6.77
CA ILE A 147 5.66 8.89 6.19
C ILE A 147 4.74 7.78 5.69
N ILE A 148 5.27 6.75 5.03
CA ILE A 148 4.51 5.57 4.60
C ILE A 148 3.85 4.89 5.82
N SER A 149 4.60 4.69 6.91
CA SER A 149 4.06 4.10 8.14
C SER A 149 2.93 4.95 8.73
N THR A 150 3.07 6.28 8.72
CA THR A 150 2.01 7.18 9.17
C THR A 150 0.78 7.11 8.26
N CYS A 151 0.96 7.01 6.94
CA CYS A 151 -0.17 6.84 6.01
C CYS A 151 -0.90 5.51 6.25
N LEU A 152 -0.16 4.41 6.44
CA LEU A 152 -0.73 3.10 6.74
C LEU A 152 -1.52 3.14 8.06
N ARG A 153 -0.96 3.74 9.11
CA ARG A 153 -1.65 3.89 10.40
C ARG A 153 -2.90 4.77 10.28
N ALA A 154 -2.81 5.86 9.52
CA ALA A 154 -3.91 6.80 9.35
C ALA A 154 -5.08 6.17 8.58
N PHE A 155 -4.83 5.53 7.44
CA PHE A 155 -5.88 5.14 6.49
C PHE A 155 -6.16 3.64 6.41
N GLY A 156 -5.26 2.82 6.94
CA GLY A 156 -5.38 1.37 6.94
C GLY A 156 -5.17 0.70 5.59
N THR A 157 -5.38 -0.62 5.60
CA THR A 157 -5.00 -1.52 4.50
C THR A 157 -6.00 -1.59 3.35
N LYS A 158 -7.21 -1.05 3.52
CA LYS A 158 -8.17 -0.87 2.42
C LYS A 158 -7.62 0.09 1.36
N LEU A 159 -6.90 1.13 1.79
CA LEU A 159 -6.32 2.15 0.91
C LEU A 159 -4.82 1.94 0.69
N ILE A 160 -4.09 1.55 1.72
CA ILE A 160 -2.63 1.38 1.66
C ILE A 160 -2.27 -0.10 1.54
N LYS A 161 -1.95 -0.54 0.32
CA LYS A 161 -1.54 -1.91 0.02
C LYS A 161 -0.22 -2.26 0.70
N VAL A 162 -0.21 -3.31 1.53
CA VAL A 162 0.96 -3.71 2.33
C VAL A 162 2.03 -4.44 1.51
N SER A 163 1.65 -5.23 0.51
CA SER A 163 2.60 -6.07 -0.24
C SER A 163 3.75 -5.29 -0.89
N PRO A 164 3.50 -4.16 -1.59
CA PRO A 164 4.56 -3.32 -2.13
C PRO A 164 5.49 -2.74 -1.05
N LEU A 165 4.96 -2.41 0.13
CA LEU A 165 5.72 -1.87 1.24
C LEU A 165 6.71 -2.90 1.79
N LEU A 166 6.23 -4.13 2.05
CA LEU A 166 7.08 -5.22 2.53
C LEU A 166 8.18 -5.55 1.52
N LYS A 167 7.83 -5.62 0.24
CA LYS A 167 8.78 -5.90 -0.85
C LYS A 167 9.90 -4.85 -0.93
N ALA A 168 9.58 -3.58 -0.65
CA ALA A 168 10.56 -2.50 -0.62
C ALA A 168 11.40 -2.47 0.69
N CYS A 169 10.79 -2.78 1.83
CA CYS A 169 11.44 -2.68 3.14
C CYS A 169 12.27 -3.89 3.55
N ILE A 170 11.91 -5.11 3.14
CA ILE A 170 12.65 -6.34 3.50
C ILE A 170 14.14 -6.23 3.13
N PRO A 171 14.53 -5.84 1.90
CA PRO A 171 15.94 -5.66 1.56
C PRO A 171 16.64 -4.57 2.38
N LEU A 172 15.90 -3.55 2.84
CA LEU A 172 16.45 -2.43 3.61
C LEU A 172 16.77 -2.80 5.06
N LEU A 173 16.31 -3.95 5.57
CA LEU A 173 16.72 -4.47 6.88
C LEU A 173 18.20 -4.87 6.94
N ASP A 174 18.86 -5.02 5.79
CA ASP A 174 20.30 -5.24 5.66
C ASP A 174 21.07 -3.96 5.25
N HIS A 175 20.39 -2.82 5.17
CA HIS A 175 21.04 -1.56 4.80
C HIS A 175 22.08 -1.14 5.86
N ARG A 176 23.20 -0.53 5.46
CA ARG A 176 24.30 -0.12 6.36
C ARG A 176 23.89 0.88 7.46
N ASP A 177 22.94 1.75 7.14
CA ASP A 177 22.44 2.79 8.06
C ASP A 177 21.45 2.18 9.06
N LYS A 178 21.70 2.40 10.36
CA LYS A 178 20.85 1.88 11.44
C LYS A 178 19.45 2.50 11.40
N GLY A 179 19.32 3.80 11.13
CA GLY A 179 18.03 4.48 11.12
C GLY A 179 17.07 3.90 10.09
N ILE A 180 17.57 3.59 8.90
CA ILE A 180 16.76 2.92 7.86
C ILE A 180 16.26 1.56 8.33
N ARG A 181 17.13 0.73 8.93
CA ARG A 181 16.74 -0.60 9.43
C ARG A 181 15.64 -0.49 10.50
N GLU A 182 15.79 0.42 11.45
CA GLU A 182 14.80 0.65 12.51
C GLU A 182 13.45 1.13 11.95
N GLU A 183 13.43 2.08 11.02
CA GLU A 183 12.18 2.56 10.41
C GLU A 183 11.50 1.46 9.56
N CYS A 184 12.26 0.64 8.84
CA CYS A 184 11.71 -0.50 8.11
C CYS A 184 11.12 -1.55 9.06
N LYS A 185 11.79 -1.83 10.18
CA LYS A 185 11.28 -2.73 11.23
C LYS A 185 9.94 -2.21 11.77
N LYS A 186 9.84 -0.92 12.08
CA LYS A 186 8.57 -0.29 12.52
C LYS A 186 7.46 -0.42 11.49
N LEU A 187 7.74 -0.18 10.21
CA LEU A 187 6.73 -0.32 9.16
C LEU A 187 6.25 -1.76 8.99
N ILE A 188 7.14 -2.74 9.11
CA ILE A 188 6.76 -4.17 9.08
C ILE A 188 5.88 -4.52 10.28
N ILE A 189 6.20 -4.02 11.47
CA ILE A 189 5.38 -4.21 12.68
C ILE A 189 4.00 -3.56 12.53
N GLU A 190 3.94 -2.32 12.03
CA GLU A 190 2.65 -1.67 11.74
C GLU A 190 1.85 -2.48 10.71
N SER A 191 2.50 -2.96 9.65
CA SER A 191 1.85 -3.81 8.65
C SER A 191 1.29 -5.08 9.27
N TYR A 192 2.00 -5.70 10.22
CA TYR A 192 1.52 -6.88 10.93
C TYR A 192 0.32 -6.56 11.81
N ARG A 193 0.31 -5.40 12.48
CA ARG A 193 -0.83 -4.95 13.29
C ARG A 193 -2.13 -4.90 12.48
N TRP A 194 -2.04 -4.58 11.19
CA TRP A 194 -3.18 -4.54 10.28
C TRP A 194 -3.56 -5.88 9.65
N VAL A 195 -2.56 -6.66 9.22
CA VAL A 195 -2.78 -7.87 8.43
C VAL A 195 -2.83 -9.14 9.30
N GLY A 196 -2.15 -9.14 10.45
CA GLY A 196 -2.04 -10.27 11.36
C GLY A 196 -1.22 -11.44 10.79
N GLU A 197 -1.47 -12.63 11.33
CA GLU A 197 -0.67 -13.85 11.10
C GLU A 197 -0.43 -14.18 9.63
N VAL A 198 -1.39 -13.94 8.73
CA VAL A 198 -1.23 -14.26 7.31
C VAL A 198 -0.10 -13.45 6.65
N MET A 199 0.25 -12.29 7.21
CA MET A 199 1.33 -11.45 6.70
C MET A 199 2.68 -12.18 6.70
N LYS A 200 2.88 -13.13 7.63
CA LYS A 200 4.11 -13.92 7.71
C LYS A 200 4.45 -14.64 6.40
N THR A 201 3.44 -14.96 5.59
CA THR A 201 3.63 -15.55 4.25
C THR A 201 4.35 -14.61 3.26
N GLN A 202 4.32 -13.30 3.50
CA GLN A 202 4.97 -12.28 2.68
C GLN A 202 6.36 -11.88 3.22
N LEU A 203 6.78 -12.42 4.36
CA LEU A 203 8.09 -12.18 4.97
C LEU A 203 9.19 -13.12 4.45
N SER A 204 8.93 -13.77 3.32
CA SER A 204 9.94 -14.57 2.61
C SER A 204 11.12 -13.68 2.21
N GLY A 205 12.33 -14.03 2.65
CA GLY A 205 13.55 -13.27 2.37
C GLY A 205 14.23 -12.69 3.62
N LEU A 206 13.57 -12.73 4.78
CA LEU A 206 14.21 -12.39 6.05
C LEU A 206 15.20 -13.47 6.50
N LYS A 207 16.30 -13.03 7.13
CA LYS A 207 17.21 -13.93 7.83
C LYS A 207 16.51 -14.48 9.09
N PRO A 208 16.84 -15.71 9.55
CA PRO A 208 16.21 -16.30 10.73
C PRO A 208 16.22 -15.38 11.96
N VAL A 209 17.34 -14.69 12.22
CA VAL A 209 17.46 -13.74 13.33
C VAL A 209 16.47 -12.57 13.21
N GLN A 210 16.32 -12.00 12.01
CA GLN A 210 15.38 -10.89 11.76
C GLN A 210 13.93 -11.34 11.94
N LEU A 211 13.61 -12.56 11.49
CA LEU A 211 12.28 -13.13 11.63
C LEU A 211 11.93 -13.34 13.11
N THR A 212 12.81 -13.98 13.89
CA THR A 212 12.57 -14.21 15.33
C THR A 212 12.45 -12.90 16.10
N GLU A 213 13.27 -11.89 15.78
CA GLU A 213 13.13 -10.56 16.36
C GLU A 213 11.78 -9.91 16.06
N LEU A 214 11.30 -10.02 14.81
CA LEU A 214 10.00 -9.48 14.41
C LEU A 214 8.84 -10.24 15.07
N GLU A 215 8.92 -11.57 15.14
CA GLU A 215 7.92 -12.40 15.84
C GLU A 215 7.79 -12.00 17.31
N THR A 216 8.91 -11.73 17.98
CA THR A 216 8.90 -11.23 19.36
C THR A 216 8.19 -9.87 19.48
N GLU A 217 8.33 -8.98 18.49
CA GLU A 217 7.60 -7.70 18.48
C GLU A 217 6.12 -7.89 18.13
N PHE A 218 5.79 -8.86 17.28
CA PHE A 218 4.42 -9.18 16.91
C PHE A 218 3.60 -9.71 18.09
N GLU A 219 4.21 -10.52 18.97
CA GLU A 219 3.58 -11.03 20.19
C GLU A 219 3.19 -9.93 21.19
N LYS A 220 3.84 -8.76 21.12
CA LYS A 220 3.53 -7.61 21.99
C LYS A 220 2.36 -6.78 21.47
N LEU A 221 1.88 -7.04 20.26
CA LEU A 221 0.78 -6.27 19.67
C LEU A 221 -0.56 -6.76 20.23
N GLU A 222 -1.34 -5.83 20.77
CA GLU A 222 -2.68 -6.09 21.30
C GLU A 222 -3.74 -5.35 20.47
N GLY A 223 -4.91 -5.98 20.34
CA GLY A 223 -6.08 -5.40 19.67
C GLY A 223 -6.03 -5.44 18.14
N LYS A 224 -7.17 -5.13 17.52
CA LYS A 224 -7.29 -4.98 16.06
C LYS A 224 -6.90 -3.56 15.67
N ALA A 225 -6.14 -3.39 14.58
CA ALA A 225 -5.87 -2.08 14.03
C ALA A 225 -7.16 -1.40 13.54
N ARG A 226 -7.26 -0.09 13.76
CA ARG A 226 -8.33 0.78 13.24
C ARG A 226 -7.71 2.03 12.63
N PRO A 227 -8.31 2.62 11.56
CA PRO A 227 -7.80 3.84 10.95
C PRO A 227 -7.88 5.01 11.93
N GLU A 228 -6.86 5.87 11.93
CA GLU A 228 -6.88 7.11 12.73
C GLU A 228 -7.48 8.30 11.95
N ARG A 229 -7.60 8.17 10.62
CA ARG A 229 -8.16 9.19 9.72
C ARG A 229 -9.00 8.55 8.63
N PHE A 230 -10.03 9.26 8.19
CA PHE A 230 -10.91 8.84 7.10
C PHE A 230 -10.68 9.73 5.87
N ILE A 231 -10.89 9.21 4.67
CA ILE A 231 -10.89 10.01 3.44
C ILE A 231 -12.14 10.88 3.36
N ARG A 232 -12.09 11.98 2.59
CA ARG A 232 -13.20 12.95 2.52
C ARG A 232 -14.54 12.32 2.09
N SER A 233 -14.50 11.37 1.17
CA SER A 233 -15.70 10.64 0.72
C SER A 233 -16.34 9.83 1.85
N GLN A 234 -15.53 9.20 2.72
CA GLN A 234 -16.03 8.48 3.89
C GLN A 234 -16.58 9.43 4.96
N GLN A 235 -15.96 10.61 5.14
CA GLN A 235 -16.46 11.63 6.06
C GLN A 235 -17.82 12.20 5.61
N ALA A 236 -17.99 12.41 4.30
CA ALA A 236 -19.25 12.87 3.72
C ALA A 236 -20.37 11.81 3.89
N ALA A 237 -20.08 10.54 3.62
CA ALA A 237 -21.04 9.44 3.78
C ALA A 237 -21.53 9.28 5.24
N ALA A 238 -20.64 9.46 6.23
CA ALA A 238 -21.01 9.44 7.64
C ALA A 238 -21.89 10.64 8.06
N GLY A 239 -21.69 11.80 7.41
CA GLY A 239 -22.51 13.01 7.60
C GLY A 239 -23.90 12.92 6.97
N GLU A 240 -24.04 12.15 5.89
CA GLU A 240 -25.33 11.94 5.21
C GLU A 240 -26.23 10.96 5.97
N HIS A 241 -25.68 9.87 6.53
CA HIS A 241 -26.45 8.93 7.37
C HIS A 241 -26.92 9.51 8.71
N SER A 242 -26.26 10.54 9.23
CA SER A 242 -26.70 11.27 10.42
C SER A 242 -27.73 12.37 10.12
N ALA A 243 -27.94 12.72 8.84
CA ALA A 243 -28.92 13.72 8.42
C ALA A 243 -30.30 13.12 8.10
N GLU A 244 -30.40 11.82 7.80
CA GLU A 244 -31.69 11.15 7.52
C GLU A 244 -32.46 10.74 8.79
N ASP A 245 -31.84 10.71 9.97
CA ASP A 245 -32.49 10.37 11.25
C ASP A 245 -32.89 11.62 12.08
N GLY A 246 -32.78 12.81 11.49
CA GLY A 246 -33.04 14.10 12.13
C GLY A 246 -34.52 14.51 12.21
N GLY A 247 -35.36 13.66 12.80
CA GLY A 247 -36.76 13.98 13.14
C GLY A 247 -36.99 14.09 14.65
N GLU A 248 -37.12 15.33 15.13
CA GLU A 248 -37.58 15.76 16.46
C GLU A 248 -36.69 15.52 17.71
N GLY A 249 -35.95 16.58 18.09
CA GLY A 249 -36.12 17.23 19.39
C GLY A 249 -35.50 16.61 20.66
N GLY A 250 -34.48 17.29 21.19
CA GLY A 250 -34.34 17.50 22.65
C GLY A 250 -33.23 16.72 23.38
N GLU A 251 -32.17 17.47 23.72
CA GLU A 251 -31.26 17.34 24.87
C GLU A 251 -30.76 15.95 25.34
N GLY A 252 -29.44 15.78 25.21
CA GLY A 252 -28.60 15.30 26.31
C GLY A 252 -28.43 13.79 26.44
N GLY A 253 -27.44 13.25 25.73
CA GLY A 253 -26.92 11.91 26.01
C GLY A 253 -25.75 11.58 25.11
N SER A 254 -24.59 11.34 25.71
CA SER A 254 -23.40 10.79 25.04
C SER A 254 -23.70 9.40 24.48
N GLY A 255 -24.22 9.33 23.26
CA GLY A 255 -24.23 8.14 22.42
C GLY A 255 -23.09 8.28 21.42
N GLY A 256 -21.95 7.64 21.70
CA GLY A 256 -20.96 7.40 20.64
C GLY A 256 -21.65 6.61 19.51
N PRO A 257 -21.24 6.80 18.24
CA PRO A 257 -21.82 6.04 17.15
C PRO A 257 -21.72 4.56 17.48
N GLU A 258 -22.86 3.87 17.40
CA GLU A 258 -22.95 2.43 17.56
C GLU A 258 -21.89 1.78 16.67
N GLU A 259 -21.25 0.76 17.24
CA GLU A 259 -20.28 -0.07 16.55
C GLU A 259 -20.96 -0.71 15.35
N GLU A 260 -20.91 -0.04 14.19
CA GLU A 260 -20.94 -0.77 12.92
C GLU A 260 -19.83 -1.81 13.06
N GLU A 261 -20.22 -3.09 13.05
CA GLU A 261 -19.30 -4.20 12.95
C GLU A 261 -18.52 -4.00 11.64
N GLU A 262 -17.44 -3.22 11.71
CA GLU A 262 -16.53 -2.98 10.60
C GLU A 262 -16.11 -4.35 10.12
N GLU A 263 -16.60 -4.74 8.93
CA GLU A 263 -16.28 -5.99 8.27
C GLU A 263 -14.77 -6.20 8.41
N SER A 264 -14.38 -7.16 9.24
CA SER A 264 -12.98 -7.46 9.46
C SER A 264 -12.42 -7.83 8.09
N VAL A 265 -11.62 -6.93 7.51
CA VAL A 265 -10.97 -7.17 6.23
C VAL A 265 -10.25 -8.50 6.36
N ASP A 266 -10.70 -9.51 5.60
CA ASP A 266 -10.08 -10.83 5.66
C ASP A 266 -8.60 -10.62 5.32
N PRO A 267 -7.67 -11.02 6.20
CA PRO A 267 -6.24 -10.89 5.93
C PRO A 267 -5.79 -11.40 4.56
N TYR A 268 -6.53 -12.36 3.97
CA TYR A 268 -6.30 -12.87 2.62
C TYR A 268 -6.65 -11.88 1.51
N ASP A 269 -7.60 -10.98 1.71
CA ASP A 269 -7.95 -9.96 0.72
C ASP A 269 -6.82 -8.94 0.52
N LEU A 270 -5.95 -8.81 1.52
CA LEU A 270 -4.77 -7.93 1.52
C LEU A 270 -3.54 -8.52 0.82
N ILE A 271 -3.57 -9.80 0.47
CA ILE A 271 -2.49 -10.45 -0.30
C ILE A 271 -2.72 -10.16 -1.79
N GLU A 272 -1.65 -9.82 -2.53
CA GLU A 272 -1.71 -9.72 -3.98
C GLU A 272 -1.85 -11.11 -4.62
N PRO A 273 -2.85 -11.35 -5.50
CA PRO A 273 -2.97 -12.62 -6.20
C PRO A 273 -1.77 -12.85 -7.12
N ALA A 274 -1.11 -13.99 -6.98
CA ALA A 274 -0.01 -14.37 -7.87
C ALA A 274 -0.50 -15.30 -8.98
N ASP A 275 -0.11 -14.98 -10.21
CA ASP A 275 -0.26 -15.89 -11.34
C ASP A 275 0.78 -17.02 -11.24
N ILE A 276 0.29 -18.24 -11.00
CA ILE A 276 1.11 -19.44 -10.97
C ILE A 276 1.07 -20.20 -12.29
N LEU A 277 0.05 -19.99 -13.13
CA LEU A 277 -0.10 -20.71 -14.39
C LEU A 277 1.03 -20.33 -15.35
N SER A 278 1.42 -19.05 -15.41
CA SER A 278 2.53 -18.59 -16.24
C SER A 278 3.91 -19.06 -15.75
N LYS A 279 4.01 -19.55 -14.51
CA LYS A 279 5.26 -20.03 -13.88
C LYS A 279 5.45 -21.55 -13.98
N ILE A 280 4.44 -22.30 -14.42
CA ILE A 280 4.56 -23.75 -14.60
C ILE A 280 5.52 -24.03 -15.77
N PRO A 281 6.50 -24.93 -15.61
CA PRO A 281 7.40 -25.28 -16.70
C PRO A 281 6.65 -25.76 -17.94
N LYS A 282 7.08 -25.33 -19.13
CA LYS A 282 6.42 -25.67 -20.41
C LYS A 282 6.37 -27.19 -20.67
N ASN A 283 7.37 -27.92 -20.19
CA ASN A 283 7.46 -29.38 -20.29
C ASN A 283 6.67 -30.12 -19.20
N PHE A 284 5.90 -29.43 -18.34
CA PHE A 284 5.13 -30.06 -17.26
C PHE A 284 4.19 -31.17 -17.80
N PHE A 285 3.40 -30.86 -18.84
CA PHE A 285 2.44 -31.81 -19.42
C PHE A 285 3.12 -32.99 -20.13
N GLU A 286 4.36 -32.82 -20.59
CA GLU A 286 5.16 -33.91 -21.16
C GLU A 286 5.69 -34.82 -20.03
N LEU A 287 6.28 -34.22 -18.99
CA LEU A 287 6.89 -34.95 -17.87
C LEU A 287 5.88 -35.77 -17.07
N VAL A 288 4.62 -35.32 -16.94
CA VAL A 288 3.58 -36.06 -16.18
C VAL A 288 3.08 -37.32 -16.90
N GLU A 289 3.28 -37.44 -18.22
CA GLU A 289 2.91 -38.62 -19.01
C GLU A 289 4.11 -39.56 -19.25
N GLU A 290 5.31 -39.22 -18.75
CA GLU A 290 6.51 -40.03 -18.91
C GLU A 290 6.42 -41.38 -18.21
N LYS A 291 7.07 -42.41 -18.78
CA LYS A 291 7.06 -43.77 -18.21
C LYS A 291 7.90 -43.87 -16.94
N LYS A 292 9.01 -43.13 -16.89
CA LYS A 292 9.90 -43.09 -15.72
C LYS A 292 9.24 -42.26 -14.62
N TRP A 293 8.93 -42.91 -13.49
CA TRP A 293 8.23 -42.25 -12.39
C TRP A 293 9.01 -41.07 -11.80
N GLN A 294 10.35 -41.07 -11.91
CA GLN A 294 11.20 -39.95 -11.49
C GLN A 294 10.95 -38.67 -12.30
N LEU A 295 10.67 -38.78 -13.60
CA LEU A 295 10.32 -37.63 -14.45
C LEU A 295 8.94 -37.07 -14.09
N ARG A 296 7.99 -37.96 -13.77
CA ARG A 296 6.70 -37.54 -13.20
C ARG A 296 6.85 -36.85 -11.84
N LYS A 297 7.78 -37.34 -11.00
CA LYS A 297 8.12 -36.71 -9.72
C LYS A 297 8.66 -35.31 -9.93
N GLU A 298 9.59 -35.12 -10.87
CA GLU A 298 10.17 -33.82 -11.20
C GLU A 298 9.10 -32.78 -11.56
N ALA A 299 8.09 -33.17 -12.36
CA ALA A 299 6.96 -32.30 -12.67
C ALA A 299 6.15 -31.90 -11.42
N LEU A 300 5.84 -32.86 -10.54
CA LEU A 300 5.11 -32.59 -9.30
C LEU A 300 5.93 -31.77 -8.30
N ASP A 301 7.24 -32.02 -8.20
CA ASP A 301 8.16 -31.25 -7.36
C ASP A 301 8.25 -29.78 -7.83
N ALA A 302 8.21 -29.54 -9.14
CA ALA A 302 8.17 -28.18 -9.70
C ALA A 302 6.82 -27.48 -9.46
N LEU A 303 5.71 -28.21 -9.49
CA LEU A 303 4.37 -27.67 -9.23
C LEU A 303 4.11 -27.41 -7.74
N LEU A 304 4.66 -28.23 -6.85
CA LEU A 304 4.41 -28.17 -5.42
C LEU A 304 4.63 -26.76 -4.81
N PRO A 305 5.78 -26.10 -4.97
CA PRO A 305 5.98 -24.76 -4.39
C PRO A 305 5.00 -23.73 -4.97
N LEU A 306 4.68 -23.81 -6.26
CA LEU A 306 3.69 -22.94 -6.91
C LEU A 306 2.30 -23.15 -6.31
N SER A 307 1.91 -24.41 -6.06
CA SER A 307 0.62 -24.75 -5.46
C SER A 307 0.45 -24.21 -4.04
N GLN A 308 1.54 -23.99 -3.30
CA GLN A 308 1.50 -23.44 -1.94
C GLN A 308 1.43 -21.91 -1.89
N THR A 309 1.24 -21.25 -3.05
CA THR A 309 1.04 -19.80 -3.13
C THR A 309 -0.19 -19.39 -2.30
N PRO A 310 -0.05 -18.45 -1.34
CA PRO A 310 -1.13 -18.09 -0.42
C PRO A 310 -2.41 -17.60 -1.09
N LYS A 311 -2.30 -16.74 -2.12
CA LYS A 311 -3.42 -16.26 -2.94
C LYS A 311 -3.07 -16.41 -4.42
N ILE A 312 -3.82 -17.27 -5.10
CA ILE A 312 -3.61 -17.60 -6.51
C ILE A 312 -4.56 -16.76 -7.35
N LEU A 313 -4.05 -16.15 -8.41
CA LEU A 313 -4.87 -15.47 -9.41
C LEU A 313 -5.82 -16.49 -10.07
N PRO A 314 -7.15 -16.27 -10.07
CA PRO A 314 -8.09 -17.15 -10.75
C PRO A 314 -7.75 -17.31 -12.24
N GLY A 315 -7.87 -18.53 -12.75
CA GLY A 315 -7.53 -18.87 -14.13
C GLY A 315 -8.02 -20.27 -14.50
N ASP A 316 -7.62 -20.78 -15.67
CA ASP A 316 -8.01 -22.12 -16.10
C ASP A 316 -7.08 -23.19 -15.51
N PHE A 317 -7.46 -23.72 -14.36
CA PHE A 317 -6.76 -24.83 -13.70
C PHE A 317 -7.27 -26.21 -14.14
N ASN A 318 -8.24 -26.30 -15.05
CA ASN A 318 -8.97 -27.55 -15.29
C ASN A 318 -8.06 -28.67 -15.80
N GLU A 319 -7.11 -28.37 -16.68
CA GLU A 319 -6.18 -29.36 -17.23
C GLU A 319 -5.24 -29.91 -16.15
N ILE A 320 -4.64 -29.03 -15.35
CA ILE A 320 -3.77 -29.40 -14.22
C ILE A 320 -4.55 -30.26 -13.22
N ILE A 321 -5.77 -29.88 -12.87
CA ILE A 321 -6.60 -30.64 -11.93
C ILE A 321 -6.96 -32.02 -12.48
N ARG A 322 -7.19 -32.16 -13.80
CA ARG A 322 -7.40 -33.49 -14.42
C ARG A 322 -6.13 -34.35 -14.36
N VAL A 323 -4.95 -33.76 -14.57
CA VAL A 323 -3.66 -34.46 -14.42
C VAL A 323 -3.48 -34.93 -12.97
N LEU A 324 -3.63 -34.04 -11.99
CA LEU A 324 -3.51 -34.39 -10.57
C LEU A 324 -4.54 -35.44 -10.14
N LYS A 325 -5.75 -35.39 -10.69
CA LYS A 325 -6.76 -36.46 -10.50
C LYS A 325 -6.30 -37.81 -11.05
N LYS A 326 -5.62 -37.85 -12.21
CA LYS A 326 -5.05 -39.09 -12.75
C LYS A 326 -4.01 -39.65 -11.78
N PHE A 327 -3.11 -38.81 -11.24
CA PHE A 327 -2.17 -39.25 -10.20
C PHE A 327 -2.91 -39.84 -9.00
N MET A 328 -3.96 -39.18 -8.50
CA MET A 328 -4.74 -39.68 -7.36
C MET A 328 -5.47 -41.01 -7.59
N THR A 329 -5.70 -41.42 -8.83
CA THR A 329 -6.60 -42.55 -9.15
C THR A 329 -5.96 -43.68 -9.94
N LYS A 330 -4.87 -43.41 -10.67
CA LYS A 330 -4.23 -44.35 -11.59
C LYS A 330 -2.75 -44.58 -11.28
N GLU A 331 -2.11 -43.69 -10.54
CA GLU A 331 -0.69 -43.85 -10.19
C GLU A 331 -0.52 -44.89 -9.09
N THR A 332 0.46 -45.77 -9.24
CA THR A 332 0.77 -46.83 -8.27
C THR A 332 1.84 -46.39 -7.28
N ASN A 333 2.69 -45.42 -7.66
CA ASN A 333 3.68 -44.85 -6.77
C ASN A 333 3.02 -43.93 -5.73
N VAL A 334 2.91 -44.41 -4.50
CA VAL A 334 2.25 -43.69 -3.37
C VAL A 334 2.87 -42.32 -3.09
N MET A 335 4.17 -42.14 -3.33
CA MET A 335 4.82 -40.84 -3.15
C MET A 335 4.28 -39.80 -4.16
N LEU A 336 4.08 -40.20 -5.41
CA LEU A 336 3.50 -39.32 -6.44
C LEU A 336 2.03 -39.01 -6.15
N VAL A 337 1.28 -39.98 -5.62
CA VAL A 337 -0.09 -39.76 -5.13
C VAL A 337 -0.10 -38.71 -4.01
N ALA A 338 0.82 -38.80 -3.05
CA ALA A 338 0.92 -37.84 -1.95
C ALA A 338 1.28 -36.43 -2.43
N LEU A 339 2.27 -36.30 -3.32
CA LEU A 339 2.65 -35.01 -3.93
C LEU A 339 1.49 -34.39 -4.70
N ALA A 340 0.75 -35.19 -5.48
CA ALA A 340 -0.41 -34.70 -6.21
C ALA A 340 -1.53 -34.22 -5.27
N ALA A 341 -1.76 -34.93 -4.16
CA ALA A 341 -2.72 -34.51 -3.14
C ALA A 341 -2.31 -33.17 -2.48
N GLN A 342 -1.02 -33.00 -2.18
CA GLN A 342 -0.49 -31.73 -1.65
C GLN A 342 -0.67 -30.58 -2.66
N CYS A 343 -0.40 -30.83 -3.95
CA CYS A 343 -0.62 -29.84 -5.00
C CYS A 343 -2.10 -29.43 -5.12
N ILE A 344 -3.02 -30.41 -5.11
CA ILE A 344 -4.47 -30.13 -5.11
C ILE A 344 -4.85 -29.31 -3.88
N GLY A 345 -4.37 -29.70 -2.70
CA GLY A 345 -4.67 -29.01 -1.45
C GLY A 345 -4.16 -27.57 -1.44
N GLY A 346 -2.95 -27.33 -1.96
CA GLY A 346 -2.38 -26.00 -2.13
C GLY A 346 -3.22 -25.13 -3.08
N ILE A 347 -3.50 -25.64 -4.28
CA ILE A 347 -4.31 -24.91 -5.28
C ILE A 347 -5.69 -24.58 -4.72
N ALA A 348 -6.34 -25.52 -4.04
CA ALA A 348 -7.65 -25.31 -3.44
C ALA A 348 -7.63 -24.23 -2.34
N LYS A 349 -6.62 -24.26 -1.46
CA LYS A 349 -6.42 -23.22 -0.43
C LYS A 349 -6.16 -21.85 -1.05
N GLY A 350 -5.31 -21.80 -2.08
CA GLY A 350 -4.90 -20.57 -2.73
C GLY A 350 -5.97 -19.94 -3.63
N LEU A 351 -6.93 -20.70 -4.16
CA LEU A 351 -8.04 -20.18 -4.99
C LEU A 351 -9.34 -19.94 -4.21
N ARG A 352 -9.52 -20.59 -3.05
CA ARG A 352 -10.75 -20.54 -2.25
C ARG A 352 -12.01 -20.79 -3.10
N SER A 353 -12.93 -19.82 -3.18
CA SER A 353 -14.18 -19.93 -3.94
C SER A 353 -13.98 -20.16 -5.44
N ALA A 354 -12.87 -19.69 -6.01
CA ALA A 354 -12.52 -19.91 -7.41
C ALA A 354 -12.16 -21.38 -7.72
N PHE A 355 -11.94 -22.23 -6.70
CA PHE A 355 -11.67 -23.66 -6.88
C PHE A 355 -12.92 -24.49 -7.22
N LYS A 356 -14.12 -23.88 -7.30
CA LYS A 356 -15.40 -24.58 -7.51
C LYS A 356 -15.37 -25.57 -8.68
N GLN A 357 -14.79 -25.20 -9.82
CA GLN A 357 -14.66 -26.09 -10.98
C GLN A 357 -13.73 -27.28 -10.71
N GLY A 358 -12.59 -27.05 -10.08
CA GLY A 358 -11.65 -28.09 -9.66
C GLY A 358 -12.29 -29.08 -8.67
N ALA A 359 -13.07 -28.57 -7.71
CA ALA A 359 -13.83 -29.41 -6.79
C ALA A 359 -14.81 -30.33 -7.51
N SER A 360 -15.58 -29.81 -8.49
CA SER A 360 -16.48 -30.63 -9.32
C SER A 360 -15.76 -31.75 -10.08
N ILE A 361 -14.53 -31.50 -10.55
CA ILE A 361 -13.71 -32.52 -11.23
C ILE A 361 -13.26 -33.62 -10.26
N LEU A 362 -12.91 -33.27 -9.01
CA LEU A 362 -12.27 -34.17 -8.05
C LEU A 362 -13.26 -34.98 -7.18
N LEU A 363 -14.37 -34.37 -6.76
CA LEU A 363 -15.35 -34.95 -5.84
C LEU A 363 -15.81 -36.37 -6.22
N PRO A 364 -16.14 -36.68 -7.50
CA PRO A 364 -16.57 -38.03 -7.88
C PRO A 364 -15.51 -39.12 -7.64
N SER A 365 -14.22 -38.76 -7.70
CA SER A 365 -13.11 -39.70 -7.48
C SER A 365 -12.74 -39.82 -6.01
N ALA A 366 -12.80 -38.74 -5.25
CA ALA A 366 -12.53 -38.75 -3.81
C ALA A 366 -13.54 -39.65 -3.05
N LEU A 367 -14.83 -39.56 -3.39
CA LEU A 367 -15.91 -40.36 -2.80
C LEU A 367 -15.78 -41.87 -3.12
N LYS A 368 -15.22 -42.23 -4.27
CA LYS A 368 -14.95 -43.63 -4.64
C LYS A 368 -13.75 -44.21 -3.88
N SER A 369 -12.74 -43.40 -3.60
CA SER A 369 -11.53 -43.82 -2.88
C SER A 369 -11.79 -44.01 -1.38
N SER A 370 -12.57 -43.13 -0.74
CA SER A 370 -12.91 -43.23 0.69
C SER A 370 -13.77 -44.44 1.06
N ARG A 371 -14.55 -44.98 0.10
CA ARG A 371 -15.32 -46.23 0.29
C ARG A 371 -14.46 -47.49 0.29
N LYS A 372 -13.27 -47.48 -0.32
CA LYS A 372 -12.38 -48.65 -0.37
C LYS A 372 -11.60 -48.92 0.93
N ARG A 373 -11.62 -47.99 1.90
CA ARG A 373 -10.95 -48.14 3.20
C ARG A 373 -11.80 -48.82 4.29
N LYS A 374 -13.03 -49.24 3.97
CA LYS A 374 -13.96 -49.95 4.90
C LYS A 374 -14.12 -51.44 4.58
N SER A 375 -13.20 -52.06 3.86
CA SER A 375 -13.19 -53.50 3.58
C SER A 375 -11.86 -54.12 3.96
#